data_AF-A0A3D5V871-F1
#
_entry.id   AF-A0A3D5V871-F1
#
_cell.length_a   1.000
_cell.length_b   1.000
_cell.length_c   1.000
_cell.angle_alpha   90.00
_cell.angle_beta   90.00
_cell.angle_gamma   90.00
#
_symmetry.space_group_name_H-M   'P 1'
#
loop_
_entity.id
_entity.type
_entity.pdbx_description
1 polymer ?
#
loop_
_entity_poly.entity_id
_entity_poly.type
_entity_poly.pdbx_seq_one_letter_code
_entity_poly.pdbx_strand_id
1 'polypeptide(L)'
;MSNDLDSINSGQLLTFLFATEVGIGILVLPRTLIKEVGTGGWISIILAAFLVGIGVICITLLNRMIGDSGFAALPILLGKPLGWVFSVALMLYLVAISSIVLNLFVEVVRIWFFPAASRLTLMLFLLVPSVYMVSKGLRVVALFDGFIYLIMALLALVPLHGIIDGNILFLRPVLQVTIGKLTSGALKSGVSFLGFELLLFFYPEILGKKRLFLTGAGSIAMATFFYVGAFIAAIALFGPVQPAHLTYPLLEISRTISLPIVERVDLLFGGLWVTAITTTISGFLIGLVKAVETRFHVRNRISLAVISIVTVIASLITGSFAEAEALADMIGIVGLAVGVVFPAVLLPVAWLRKGAIKKWHQSK
;
A
#
# COMPACT_ATOMS: atom_id res chain seq x y z
N MET A 1 1.56 -23.05 20.27
CA MET A 1 2.82 -23.07 19.51
C MET A 1 2.63 -22.18 18.30
N SER A 2 3.27 -21.00 18.28
CA SER A 2 3.31 -20.16 17.08
C SER A 2 3.98 -20.96 15.97
N ASN A 3 3.34 -21.09 14.81
CA ASN A 3 4.04 -21.56 13.63
C ASN A 3 5.18 -20.57 13.35
N ASP A 4 6.43 -21.01 13.37
CA ASP A 4 7.61 -20.19 13.01
C ASP A 4 7.52 -19.59 11.58
N LEU A 5 6.57 -20.09 10.78
CA LEU A 5 6.21 -19.63 9.44
C LEU A 5 5.37 -18.35 9.42
N ASP A 6 4.76 -17.97 10.54
CA ASP A 6 3.91 -16.78 10.62
C ASP A 6 4.60 -15.59 11.30
N SER A 7 5.74 -15.80 11.98
CA SER A 7 6.47 -14.72 12.66
C SER A 7 7.46 -14.00 11.75
N ILE A 8 7.56 -12.67 11.91
CA ILE A 8 8.48 -11.82 11.12
C ILE A 8 9.30 -10.89 12.01
N ASN A 9 10.56 -10.65 11.64
CA ASN A 9 11.43 -9.71 12.35
C ASN A 9 11.27 -8.27 11.84
N SER A 10 11.90 -7.31 12.52
CA SER A 10 11.79 -5.88 12.17
C SER A 10 12.29 -5.52 10.77
N GLY A 11 13.25 -6.24 10.21
CA GLY A 11 13.75 -6.01 8.85
C GLY A 11 12.78 -6.54 7.79
N GLN A 12 12.26 -7.76 7.99
CA GLN A 12 11.22 -8.35 7.16
C GLN A 12 9.93 -7.51 7.17
N LEU A 13 9.56 -6.98 8.34
CA LEU A 13 8.42 -6.08 8.46
C LEU A 13 8.67 -4.76 7.70
N LEU A 14 9.87 -4.19 7.76
CA LEU A 14 10.21 -2.96 7.03
C LEU A 14 10.01 -3.17 5.53
N THR A 15 10.57 -4.24 4.98
CA THR A 15 10.47 -4.54 3.55
C THR A 15 9.05 -4.91 3.14
N PHE A 16 8.31 -5.64 3.99
CA PHE A 16 6.90 -5.97 3.77
C PHE A 16 6.03 -4.71 3.65
N LEU A 17 6.14 -3.78 4.61
CA LEU A 17 5.37 -2.54 4.59
C LEU A 17 5.76 -1.70 3.36
N PHE A 18 7.06 -1.51 3.12
CA PHE A 18 7.55 -0.74 1.97
C PHE A 18 7.07 -1.33 0.63
N ALA A 19 7.17 -2.64 0.43
CA ALA A 19 6.75 -3.30 -0.81
C ALA A 19 5.23 -3.32 -0.99
N THR A 20 4.46 -3.27 0.12
CA THR A 20 3.00 -3.12 0.04
C THR A 20 2.61 -1.68 -0.29
N GLU A 21 3.27 -0.69 0.34
CA GLU A 21 3.04 0.73 0.11
C GLU A 21 3.37 1.13 -1.34
N VAL A 22 4.57 0.76 -1.83
CA VAL A 22 5.07 1.12 -3.16
C VAL A 22 4.46 0.22 -4.24
N GLY A 23 3.18 0.44 -4.51
CA GLY A 23 2.41 -0.25 -5.54
C GLY A 23 2.18 0.62 -6.78
N ILE A 24 0.92 0.76 -7.18
CA ILE A 24 0.53 1.55 -8.35
C ILE A 24 0.66 3.07 -8.12
N GLY A 25 0.63 3.51 -6.85
CA GLY A 25 0.66 4.91 -6.46
C GLY A 25 1.81 5.67 -7.15
N ILE A 26 3.04 5.16 -7.09
CA ILE A 26 4.21 5.82 -7.68
C ILE A 26 4.11 6.06 -9.19
N LEU A 27 3.40 5.19 -9.93
CA LEU A 27 3.25 5.32 -11.38
C LEU A 27 2.34 6.48 -11.76
N VAL A 28 1.37 6.82 -10.91
CA VAL A 28 0.29 7.78 -11.19
C VAL A 28 0.45 9.08 -10.39
N LEU A 29 1.08 9.02 -9.22
CA LEU A 29 1.17 10.12 -8.26
C LEU A 29 1.71 11.44 -8.85
N PRO A 30 2.73 11.45 -9.73
CA PRO A 30 3.17 12.69 -10.36
C PRO A 30 2.06 13.39 -11.14
N ARG A 31 1.29 12.64 -11.94
CA ARG A 31 0.16 13.16 -12.72
C ARG A 31 -0.91 13.72 -11.80
N THR A 32 -1.30 12.96 -10.78
CA THR A 32 -2.35 13.35 -9.83
C THR A 32 -2.00 14.64 -9.11
N LEU A 33 -0.75 14.76 -8.64
CA LEU A 33 -0.32 15.92 -7.87
C LEU A 33 -0.08 17.16 -8.72
N ILE A 34 0.37 17.02 -9.97
CA ILE A 34 0.49 18.17 -10.86
C ILE A 34 -0.89 18.74 -11.22
N LYS A 35 -1.89 17.87 -11.45
CA LYS A 35 -3.27 18.31 -11.68
C LYS A 35 -3.86 19.06 -10.48
N GLU A 36 -3.59 18.57 -9.27
CA GLU A 36 -4.20 19.10 -8.05
C GLU A 36 -3.45 20.33 -7.49
N VAL A 37 -2.13 20.23 -7.44
CA VAL A 37 -1.23 21.12 -6.67
C VAL A 37 -0.30 21.90 -7.59
N GLY A 38 0.10 21.32 -8.73
CA GLY A 38 1.15 21.85 -9.60
C GLY A 38 2.55 21.49 -9.10
N THR A 39 3.54 22.35 -9.35
CA THR A 39 4.96 22.15 -9.03
C THR A 39 5.25 21.91 -7.53
N GLY A 40 4.39 22.39 -6.64
CA GLY A 40 4.48 22.17 -5.18
C GLY A 40 4.00 20.79 -4.70
N GLY A 41 3.62 19.88 -5.60
CA GLY A 41 3.06 18.57 -5.25
C GLY A 41 3.91 17.72 -4.31
N TRP A 42 5.24 17.78 -4.41
CA TRP A 42 6.13 17.03 -3.51
C TRP A 42 5.96 17.38 -2.03
N ILE A 43 5.56 18.61 -1.70
CA ILE A 43 5.23 19.03 -0.32
C ILE A 43 4.00 18.26 0.18
N SER A 44 3.04 18.00 -0.70
CA SER A 44 1.84 17.23 -0.37
C SER A 44 2.17 15.76 -0.08
N ILE A 45 3.18 15.20 -0.74
CA ILE A 45 3.68 13.85 -0.47
C ILE A 45 4.26 13.79 0.96
N ILE A 46 5.09 14.77 1.34
CA ILE A 46 5.67 14.85 2.68
C ILE A 46 4.59 15.05 3.74
N LEU A 47 3.58 15.88 3.47
CA LEU A 47 2.46 16.08 4.37
C LEU A 47 1.64 14.79 4.56
N ALA A 48 1.42 14.03 3.48
CA ALA A 48 0.78 12.72 3.56
C ALA A 48 1.59 11.72 4.38
N ALA A 49 2.91 11.66 4.17
CA ALA A 49 3.83 10.84 4.95
C ALA A 49 3.76 11.17 6.44
N PHE A 50 3.66 12.45 6.80
CA PHE A 50 3.47 12.88 8.18
C PHE A 50 2.14 12.39 8.77
N LEU A 51 1.03 12.51 8.04
CA LEU A 51 -0.29 11.99 8.46
C LEU A 51 -0.27 10.49 8.68
N VAL A 52 0.36 9.74 7.76
CA VAL A 52 0.51 8.28 7.86
C VAL A 52 1.42 7.90 9.02
N GLY A 53 2.49 8.68 9.27
CA GLY A 53 3.35 8.53 10.45
C GLY A 53 2.59 8.67 11.76
N ILE A 54 1.65 9.60 11.85
CA ILE A 54 0.72 9.70 13.01
C ILE A 54 -0.10 8.41 13.15
N GLY A 55 -0.61 7.87 12.05
CA GLY A 55 -1.30 6.58 12.04
C GLY A 55 -0.45 5.45 12.62
N VAL A 56 0.81 5.31 12.19
CA VAL A 56 1.74 4.31 12.74
C VAL A 56 1.97 4.50 14.23
N ILE A 57 2.06 5.74 14.72
CA ILE A 57 2.15 6.03 16.16
C ILE A 57 0.88 5.52 16.87
N CYS A 58 -0.30 5.87 16.36
CA CYS A 58 -1.56 5.46 16.95
C CYS A 58 -1.72 3.93 16.99
N ILE A 59 -1.42 3.24 15.89
CA ILE A 59 -1.44 1.77 15.80
C ILE A 59 -0.45 1.16 16.80
N THR A 60 0.77 1.69 16.87
CA THR A 60 1.81 1.18 17.79
C THR A 60 1.38 1.33 19.25
N LEU A 61 0.82 2.49 19.62
CA LEU A 61 0.34 2.73 20.98
C LEU A 61 -0.85 1.83 21.33
N LEU A 62 -1.80 1.67 20.40
CA LEU A 62 -2.97 0.84 20.58
C LEU A 62 -2.56 -0.61 20.82
N ASN A 63 -1.70 -1.13 19.96
CA ASN A 63 -1.18 -2.50 20.04
C ASN A 63 -0.36 -2.75 21.32
N ARG A 64 0.38 -1.76 21.83
CA ARG A 64 1.05 -1.85 23.15
C ARG A 64 0.05 -2.02 24.31
N MET A 65 -1.15 -1.45 24.19
CA MET A 65 -2.17 -1.54 25.23
C MET A 65 -2.97 -2.84 25.19
N ILE A 66 -3.28 -3.35 23.99
CA ILE A 66 -4.06 -4.58 23.81
C ILE A 66 -3.18 -5.84 23.80
N GLY A 67 -1.87 -5.71 23.60
CA GLY A 67 -0.94 -6.84 23.57
C GLY A 67 -1.16 -7.75 22.36
N ASP A 68 -0.93 -9.04 22.53
CA ASP A 68 -1.04 -10.06 21.47
C ASP A 68 -2.46 -10.32 20.96
N SER A 69 -3.45 -9.60 21.50
CA SER A 69 -4.81 -9.64 20.97
C SER A 69 -4.91 -9.02 19.57
N GLY A 70 -4.12 -7.98 19.27
CA GLY A 70 -4.19 -7.25 17.99
C GLY A 70 -5.62 -7.00 17.51
N PHE A 71 -5.90 -7.31 16.24
CA PHE A 71 -7.23 -7.27 15.63
C PHE A 71 -8.31 -8.05 16.41
N ALA A 72 -7.96 -9.14 17.10
CA ALA A 72 -8.91 -9.92 17.90
C ALA A 72 -9.48 -9.16 19.11
N ALA A 73 -8.87 -8.03 19.49
CA ALA A 73 -9.31 -7.22 20.62
C ALA A 73 -10.60 -6.42 20.33
N LEU A 74 -11.01 -6.27 19.07
CA LEU A 74 -12.13 -5.40 18.67
C LEU A 74 -13.43 -5.65 19.45
N PRO A 75 -13.90 -6.90 19.65
CA PRO A 75 -15.10 -7.17 20.45
C PRO A 75 -14.97 -6.80 21.92
N ILE A 76 -13.75 -6.79 22.47
CA ILE A 76 -13.48 -6.41 23.87
C ILE A 76 -13.51 -4.89 24.00
N LEU A 77 -12.93 -4.19 23.02
CA LEU A 77 -12.86 -2.73 22.99
C LEU A 77 -14.23 -2.11 22.74
N LEU A 78 -14.98 -2.59 21.75
CA LEU A 78 -16.23 -1.98 21.29
C LEU A 78 -17.49 -2.69 21.79
N GLY A 79 -17.36 -3.90 22.35
CA GLY A 79 -18.49 -4.80 22.62
C GLY A 79 -18.77 -5.74 21.45
N LYS A 80 -19.48 -6.85 21.70
CA LYS A 80 -19.73 -7.92 20.72
C LYS A 80 -20.38 -7.44 19.40
N PRO A 81 -21.49 -6.67 19.39
CA PRO A 81 -22.16 -6.30 18.14
C PRO A 81 -21.30 -5.31 17.31
N LEU A 82 -20.85 -4.23 17.93
CA LEU A 82 -20.01 -3.22 17.26
C LEU A 82 -18.67 -3.81 16.79
N GLY A 83 -18.02 -4.62 17.63
CA GLY A 83 -16.78 -5.30 17.24
C GLY A 83 -16.97 -6.23 16.04
N TRP A 84 -18.13 -6.89 15.91
CA TRP A 84 -18.43 -7.70 14.72
C TRP A 84 -18.60 -6.84 13.47
N VAL A 85 -19.38 -5.75 13.55
CA VAL A 85 -19.61 -4.82 12.42
C VAL A 85 -18.28 -4.23 11.93
N PHE A 86 -17.43 -3.74 12.83
CA PHE A 86 -16.13 -3.17 12.44
C PHE A 86 -15.16 -4.22 11.88
N SER A 87 -15.15 -5.45 12.41
CA SER A 87 -14.36 -6.52 11.81
C SER A 87 -14.79 -6.81 10.36
N VAL A 88 -16.08 -6.88 10.09
CA VAL A 88 -16.61 -7.10 8.74
C VAL A 88 -16.30 -5.91 7.82
N ALA A 89 -16.47 -4.68 8.30
CA ALA A 89 -16.13 -3.49 7.54
C ALA A 89 -14.65 -3.46 7.13
N LEU A 90 -13.74 -3.84 8.04
CA LEU A 90 -12.31 -3.94 7.76
C LEU A 90 -11.97 -5.06 6.77
N MET A 91 -12.66 -6.20 6.82
CA MET A 91 -12.52 -7.26 5.81
C MET A 91 -13.00 -6.80 4.43
N LEU A 92 -14.13 -6.09 4.36
CA LEU A 92 -14.64 -5.52 3.11
C LEU A 92 -13.68 -4.47 2.54
N TYR A 93 -13.09 -3.63 3.39
CA TYR A 93 -12.03 -2.70 3.00
C TYR A 93 -10.84 -3.45 2.36
N LEU A 94 -10.35 -4.53 2.99
CA LEU A 94 -9.23 -5.30 2.48
C LEU A 94 -9.54 -6.00 1.14
N VAL A 95 -10.78 -6.46 0.93
CA VAL A 95 -11.24 -6.95 -0.37
C VAL A 95 -11.27 -5.80 -1.39
N ALA A 96 -11.82 -4.65 -1.04
CA ALA A 96 -11.95 -3.53 -1.95
C ALA A 96 -10.58 -3.03 -2.44
N ILE A 97 -9.61 -2.90 -1.53
CA ILE A 97 -8.26 -2.46 -1.87
C ILE A 97 -7.49 -3.50 -2.68
N SER A 98 -7.60 -4.80 -2.36
CA SER A 98 -6.94 -5.84 -3.17
C SER A 98 -7.52 -5.90 -4.58
N SER A 99 -8.83 -5.76 -4.71
CA SER A 99 -9.52 -5.75 -6.00
C SER A 99 -9.16 -4.54 -6.85
N ILE A 100 -9.10 -3.34 -6.25
CA ILE A 100 -8.79 -2.14 -7.03
C ILE A 100 -7.34 -2.12 -7.50
N VAL A 101 -6.39 -2.58 -6.66
CA VAL A 101 -4.98 -2.72 -7.06
C VAL A 101 -4.86 -3.72 -8.21
N LEU A 102 -5.56 -4.86 -8.13
CA LEU A 102 -5.57 -5.85 -9.20
C LEU A 102 -6.13 -5.27 -10.51
N ASN A 103 -7.27 -4.58 -10.45
CA ASN A 103 -7.92 -4.02 -11.64
C ASN A 103 -7.05 -2.94 -12.31
N LEU A 104 -6.60 -1.95 -11.54
CA LEU A 104 -5.80 -0.87 -12.10
C LEU A 104 -4.50 -1.38 -12.74
N PHE A 105 -3.86 -2.38 -12.14
CA PHE A 105 -2.63 -2.91 -12.71
C PHE A 105 -2.86 -3.79 -13.93
N VAL A 106 -3.98 -4.51 -14.02
CA VAL A 106 -4.37 -5.19 -15.26
C VAL A 106 -4.52 -4.19 -16.41
N GLU A 107 -5.09 -3.02 -16.16
CA GLU A 107 -5.18 -1.96 -17.16
C GLU A 107 -3.80 -1.38 -17.53
N VAL A 108 -2.89 -1.17 -16.57
CA VAL A 108 -1.48 -0.81 -16.86
C VAL A 108 -0.87 -1.84 -17.81
N VAL A 109 -0.95 -3.12 -17.46
CA VAL A 109 -0.31 -4.20 -18.23
C VAL A 109 -0.90 -4.32 -19.63
N ARG A 110 -2.21 -4.15 -19.76
CA ARG A 110 -2.91 -4.21 -21.04
C ARG A 110 -2.57 -3.04 -21.95
N ILE A 111 -2.52 -1.82 -21.41
CA ILE A 111 -2.18 -0.62 -22.19
C ILE A 111 -0.73 -0.67 -22.68
N TRP A 112 0.19 -1.20 -21.88
CA TRP A 112 1.63 -1.07 -22.13
C TRP A 112 2.30 -2.30 -22.73
N PHE A 113 1.84 -3.50 -22.39
CA PHE A 113 2.56 -4.74 -22.72
C PHE A 113 1.69 -5.72 -23.52
N PHE A 114 0.45 -5.95 -23.10
CA PHE A 114 -0.39 -7.01 -23.66
C PHE A 114 -1.82 -6.54 -24.02
N PRO A 115 -1.98 -5.68 -25.04
CA PRO A 115 -3.28 -5.09 -25.40
C PRO A 115 -4.33 -6.12 -25.85
N ALA A 116 -3.88 -7.23 -26.45
CA ALA A 116 -4.74 -8.31 -26.91
C ALA A 116 -5.14 -9.31 -25.81
N ALA A 117 -4.52 -9.25 -24.63
CA ALA A 117 -4.83 -10.18 -23.55
C ALA A 117 -6.19 -9.85 -22.90
N SER A 118 -6.94 -10.89 -22.53
CA SER A 118 -8.18 -10.71 -21.79
C SER A 118 -7.88 -10.23 -20.36
N ARG A 119 -8.76 -9.40 -19.78
CA ARG A 119 -8.61 -8.91 -18.40
C ARG A 119 -8.49 -10.08 -17.42
N LEU A 120 -9.31 -11.11 -17.59
CA LEU A 120 -9.30 -12.30 -16.73
C LEU A 120 -7.95 -13.03 -16.77
N THR A 121 -7.36 -13.18 -17.96
CA THR A 121 -6.04 -13.80 -18.11
C THR A 121 -4.97 -13.03 -17.32
N LEU A 122 -4.95 -11.71 -17.45
CA LEU A 122 -4.00 -10.85 -16.72
C LEU A 122 -4.26 -10.86 -15.21
N MET A 123 -5.52 -10.85 -14.79
CA MET A 123 -5.90 -10.97 -13.37
C MET A 123 -5.36 -12.27 -12.78
N LEU A 124 -5.56 -13.41 -13.45
CA LEU A 124 -5.06 -14.70 -12.98
C LEU A 124 -3.52 -14.74 -12.97
N PHE A 125 -2.87 -14.14 -13.97
CA PHE A 125 -1.41 -14.05 -14.03
C PHE A 125 -0.80 -13.34 -12.82
N LEU A 126 -1.46 -12.29 -12.31
CA LEU A 126 -1.04 -11.56 -11.11
C LEU A 126 -1.47 -12.25 -9.81
N LEU A 127 -2.66 -12.84 -9.80
CA LEU A 127 -3.27 -13.41 -8.60
C LEU A 127 -2.65 -14.76 -8.22
N VAL A 128 -2.35 -15.63 -9.19
CA VAL A 128 -1.77 -16.96 -8.93
C VAL A 128 -0.47 -16.92 -8.11
N PRO A 129 0.56 -16.15 -8.49
CA PRO A 129 1.77 -16.03 -7.67
C PRO A 129 1.45 -15.41 -6.31
N SER A 130 0.56 -14.42 -6.26
CA SER A 130 0.16 -13.77 -5.02
C SER A 130 -0.46 -14.77 -4.02
N VAL A 131 -1.40 -15.58 -4.50
CA VAL A 131 -2.10 -16.63 -3.74
C VAL A 131 -1.14 -17.73 -3.32
N TYR A 132 -0.22 -18.13 -4.20
CA TYR A 132 0.82 -19.10 -3.86
C TYR A 132 1.66 -18.62 -2.67
N MET A 133 2.14 -17.38 -2.69
CA MET A 133 2.92 -16.81 -1.58
C MET A 133 2.11 -16.75 -0.28
N VAL A 134 0.87 -16.24 -0.35
CA VAL A 134 -0.02 -16.15 0.83
C VAL A 134 -0.32 -17.53 1.40
N SER A 135 -0.45 -18.57 0.56
CA SER A 135 -0.67 -19.96 1.01
C SER A 135 0.48 -20.52 1.86
N LYS A 136 1.67 -19.91 1.78
CA LYS A 136 2.87 -20.31 2.53
C LYS A 136 3.08 -19.50 3.82
N GLY A 137 2.24 -18.51 4.10
CA GLY A 137 2.25 -17.74 5.34
C GLY A 137 3.02 -16.42 5.26
N LEU A 138 2.94 -15.64 6.36
CA LEU A 138 3.42 -14.26 6.41
C LEU A 138 4.92 -14.14 6.20
N ARG A 139 5.70 -15.08 6.75
CA ARG A 139 7.15 -15.06 6.60
C ARG A 139 7.60 -15.21 5.15
N VAL A 140 6.89 -16.01 4.33
CA VAL A 140 7.24 -16.19 2.92
C VAL A 140 6.94 -14.93 2.12
N VAL A 141 5.80 -14.29 2.37
CA VAL A 141 5.48 -12.98 1.76
C VAL A 141 6.55 -11.96 2.11
N ALA A 142 6.86 -11.78 3.40
CA ALA A 142 7.85 -10.80 3.84
C ALA A 142 9.29 -11.09 3.35
N LEU A 143 9.66 -12.36 3.15
CA LEU A 143 10.94 -12.73 2.55
C LEU A 143 11.00 -12.36 1.07
N PHE A 144 9.91 -12.59 0.33
CA PHE A 144 9.82 -12.19 -1.07
C PHE A 144 9.82 -10.66 -1.21
N ASP A 145 9.15 -9.95 -0.31
CA ASP A 145 9.18 -8.48 -0.26
C ASP A 145 10.59 -7.93 -0.02
N GLY A 146 11.40 -8.65 0.76
CA GLY A 146 12.82 -8.34 0.93
C GLY A 146 13.64 -8.47 -0.37
N PHE A 147 13.25 -9.39 -1.27
CA PHE A 147 13.85 -9.47 -2.61
C PHE A 147 13.35 -8.33 -3.52
N ILE A 148 12.05 -8.01 -3.46
CA ILE A 148 11.47 -6.88 -4.21
C ILE A 148 12.09 -5.55 -3.79
N TYR A 149 12.44 -5.38 -2.53
CA TYR A 149 13.18 -4.21 -2.06
C TYR A 149 14.48 -3.96 -2.86
N LEU A 150 15.23 -5.02 -3.20
CA LEU A 150 16.44 -4.90 -4.01
C LEU A 150 16.11 -4.52 -5.46
N ILE A 151 15.01 -5.06 -6.00
CA ILE A 151 14.51 -4.68 -7.32
C ILE A 151 14.07 -3.21 -7.32
N MET A 152 13.44 -2.72 -6.26
CA MET A 152 13.05 -1.32 -6.13
C MET A 152 14.25 -0.39 -6.15
N ALA A 153 15.36 -0.76 -5.50
CA ALA A 153 16.60 0.02 -5.59
C ALA A 153 17.11 0.13 -7.04
N LEU A 154 16.99 -0.94 -7.84
CA LEU A 154 17.31 -0.90 -9.27
C LEU A 154 16.32 -0.02 -10.05
N LEU A 155 15.03 -0.12 -9.76
CA LEU A 155 13.98 0.68 -10.41
C LEU A 155 14.09 2.17 -10.06
N ALA A 156 14.73 2.51 -8.93
CA ALA A 156 15.05 3.90 -8.54
C ALA A 156 15.98 4.61 -9.54
N LEU A 157 16.69 3.87 -10.40
CA LEU A 157 17.52 4.45 -11.45
C LEU A 157 16.69 5.22 -12.50
N VAL A 158 15.42 4.83 -12.71
CA VAL A 158 14.54 5.52 -13.67
C VAL A 158 14.23 6.97 -13.25
N PRO A 159 13.68 7.23 -12.04
CA PRO A 159 13.48 8.60 -11.60
C PRO A 159 14.83 9.34 -11.44
N LEU A 160 15.91 8.66 -11.05
CA LEU A 160 17.23 9.28 -11.00
C LEU A 160 17.69 9.80 -12.37
N HIS A 161 17.52 9.02 -13.43
CA HIS A 161 17.80 9.45 -14.80
C HIS A 161 16.98 10.68 -15.19
N GLY A 162 15.67 10.68 -14.91
CA GLY A 162 14.81 11.84 -15.19
C GLY A 162 15.24 13.12 -14.46
N ILE A 163 15.87 13.01 -13.29
CA ILE A 163 16.42 14.15 -12.54
C ILE A 163 17.75 14.63 -13.16
N ILE A 164 18.61 13.70 -13.60
CA ILE A 164 19.94 14.02 -14.16
C ILE A 164 19.82 14.67 -15.54
N ASP A 165 18.98 14.11 -16.41
CA ASP A 165 18.82 14.58 -17.79
C ASP A 165 17.79 15.72 -17.91
N GLY A 166 16.95 15.88 -16.89
CA GLY A 166 15.93 16.92 -16.82
C GLY A 166 16.45 18.29 -16.37
N ASN A 167 15.57 19.30 -16.44
CA ASN A 167 15.84 20.64 -15.95
C ASN A 167 15.14 20.89 -14.60
N ILE A 168 15.93 20.87 -13.52
CA ILE A 168 15.43 21.09 -12.15
C ILE A 168 14.77 22.47 -11.95
N LEU A 169 15.06 23.45 -12.82
CA LEU A 169 14.44 24.78 -12.76
C LEU A 169 12.93 24.73 -13.01
N PHE A 170 12.42 23.67 -13.65
CA PHE A 170 10.98 23.46 -13.86
C PHE A 170 10.18 23.22 -12.57
N LEU A 171 10.85 22.95 -11.44
CA LEU A 171 10.20 22.92 -10.12
C LEU A 171 9.81 24.32 -9.63
N ARG A 172 10.35 25.39 -10.23
CA ARG A 172 10.01 26.76 -9.85
C ARG A 172 8.75 27.24 -10.60
N PRO A 173 7.85 27.99 -9.94
CA PRO A 173 7.85 28.37 -8.52
C PRO A 173 7.25 27.27 -7.63
N VAL A 174 7.82 27.04 -6.44
CA VAL A 174 7.39 25.97 -5.52
C VAL A 174 6.22 26.39 -4.62
N LEU A 175 6.13 27.67 -4.25
CA LEU A 175 5.29 28.17 -3.15
C LEU A 175 4.07 28.98 -3.60
N GLN A 176 3.73 28.99 -4.89
CA GLN A 176 2.52 29.67 -5.39
C GLN A 176 1.25 28.82 -5.22
N VAL A 177 1.19 28.02 -4.15
CA VAL A 177 0.10 27.07 -3.91
C VAL A 177 -0.57 27.35 -2.57
N THR A 178 -1.90 27.45 -2.60
CA THR A 178 -2.71 27.64 -1.39
C THR A 178 -2.64 26.41 -0.48
N ILE A 179 -2.67 26.62 0.83
CA ILE A 179 -2.70 25.55 1.85
C ILE A 179 -3.80 24.52 1.56
N GLY A 180 -4.99 24.95 1.12
CA GLY A 180 -6.09 24.04 0.79
C GLY A 180 -5.77 23.05 -0.34
N LYS A 181 -5.00 23.47 -1.35
CA LYS A 181 -4.54 22.57 -2.42
C LYS A 181 -3.49 21.59 -1.92
N LEU A 182 -2.58 22.04 -1.03
CA LEU A 182 -1.60 21.16 -0.41
C LEU A 182 -2.26 20.07 0.45
N THR A 183 -3.30 20.42 1.21
CA THR A 183 -4.04 19.45 2.01
C THR A 183 -4.83 18.47 1.15
N SER A 184 -5.46 18.94 0.07
CA SER A 184 -6.15 18.08 -0.91
C SER A 184 -5.18 17.11 -1.58
N GLY A 185 -4.03 17.62 -2.03
CA GLY A 185 -2.94 16.82 -2.57
C GLY A 185 -2.39 15.79 -1.58
N ALA A 186 -2.32 16.12 -0.29
CA ALA A 186 -1.87 15.18 0.74
C ALA A 186 -2.88 14.04 0.94
N LEU A 187 -4.18 14.32 0.93
CA LEU A 187 -5.21 13.27 0.98
C LEU A 187 -5.13 12.34 -0.23
N LYS A 188 -4.96 12.89 -1.44
CA LYS A 188 -4.75 12.09 -2.67
C LYS A 188 -3.44 11.30 -2.64
N SER A 189 -2.39 11.86 -2.05
CA SER A 189 -1.10 11.15 -1.90
C SER A 189 -1.19 10.02 -0.88
N GLY A 190 -2.02 10.17 0.15
CA GLY A 190 -2.18 9.16 1.19
C GLY A 190 -2.64 7.80 0.68
N VAL A 191 -3.34 7.76 -0.46
CA VAL A 191 -3.69 6.50 -1.16
C VAL A 191 -2.44 5.71 -1.56
N SER A 192 -1.34 6.39 -1.89
CA SER A 192 -0.07 5.75 -2.25
C SER A 192 0.68 5.20 -1.03
N PHE A 193 0.28 5.56 0.19
CA PHE A 193 0.92 5.07 1.41
C PHE A 193 0.12 3.95 2.09
N LEU A 194 -0.98 3.48 1.49
CA LEU A 194 -1.77 2.38 2.05
C LEU A 194 -0.95 1.10 2.11
N GLY A 195 -1.18 0.30 3.15
CA GLY A 195 -0.37 -0.86 3.51
C GLY A 195 0.17 -0.75 4.94
N PHE A 196 0.44 0.47 5.42
CA PHE A 196 0.85 0.69 6.82
C PHE A 196 -0.21 0.25 7.84
N GLU A 197 -1.50 0.33 7.47
CA GLU A 197 -2.62 -0.09 8.32
C GLU A 197 -2.65 -1.61 8.54
N LEU A 198 -1.92 -2.39 7.73
CA LEU A 198 -1.77 -3.84 7.93
C LEU A 198 -1.10 -4.17 9.28
N LEU A 199 -0.41 -3.21 9.89
CA LEU A 199 0.10 -3.31 11.27
C LEU A 199 -0.99 -3.61 12.31
N LEU A 200 -2.26 -3.29 12.03
CA LEU A 200 -3.39 -3.66 12.89
C LEU A 200 -3.61 -5.17 12.96
N PHE A 201 -3.27 -5.90 11.90
CA PHE A 201 -3.55 -7.33 11.77
C PHE A 201 -2.36 -8.20 12.19
N PHE A 202 -1.13 -7.74 11.96
CA PHE A 202 0.08 -8.54 12.14
C PHE A 202 0.84 -8.30 13.45
N TYR A 203 0.32 -7.46 14.36
CA TYR A 203 1.01 -7.19 15.63
C TYR A 203 1.41 -8.45 16.44
N PRO A 204 0.57 -9.49 16.56
CA PRO A 204 0.93 -10.71 17.27
C PRO A 204 2.12 -11.46 16.65
N GLU A 205 2.27 -11.37 15.32
CA GLU A 205 3.31 -12.04 14.54
C GLU A 205 4.67 -11.31 14.53
N ILE A 206 4.72 -10.06 15.00
CA ILE A 206 5.94 -9.24 14.92
C ILE A 206 6.88 -9.55 16.09
N LEU A 207 8.08 -10.01 15.74
CA LEU A 207 9.21 -10.14 16.66
C LEU A 207 9.83 -8.77 16.94
N GLY A 208 10.23 -8.52 18.19
CA GLY A 208 10.94 -7.27 18.53
C GLY A 208 10.06 -6.02 18.53
N LYS A 209 8.82 -6.11 19.04
CA LYS A 209 7.78 -5.05 19.11
C LYS A 209 8.25 -3.68 19.61
N LYS A 210 9.35 -3.62 20.37
CA LYS A 210 9.97 -2.34 20.81
C LYS A 210 10.33 -1.43 19.62
N ARG A 211 10.74 -2.02 18.49
CA ARG A 211 11.16 -1.30 17.27
C ARG A 211 10.03 -1.04 16.28
N LEU A 212 8.78 -1.43 16.59
CA LEU A 212 7.65 -1.35 15.66
C LEU A 212 7.46 0.04 15.05
N PHE A 213 7.45 1.08 15.88
CA PHE A 213 7.33 2.47 15.42
C PHE A 213 8.48 2.85 14.47
N LEU A 214 9.72 2.52 14.83
CA LEU A 214 10.88 2.84 14.01
C LEU A 214 10.85 2.10 12.66
N THR A 215 10.39 0.85 12.66
CA THR A 215 10.20 0.06 11.44
C THR A 215 9.13 0.66 10.53
N GLY A 216 7.95 1.01 11.06
CA GLY A 216 6.89 1.63 10.26
C GLY A 216 7.24 3.04 9.79
N ALA A 217 7.87 3.85 10.63
CA ALA A 217 8.39 5.16 10.20
C ALA A 217 9.48 5.01 9.12
N GLY A 218 10.29 3.96 9.22
CA GLY A 218 11.28 3.59 8.21
C GLY A 218 10.65 3.27 6.85
N SER A 219 9.61 2.44 6.79
CA SER A 219 8.92 2.13 5.52
C SER A 219 8.35 3.39 4.87
N ILE A 220 7.67 4.24 5.65
CA ILE A 220 7.09 5.50 5.17
C ILE A 220 8.17 6.44 4.65
N ALA A 221 9.27 6.62 5.39
CA ALA A 221 10.36 7.49 4.97
C ALA A 221 10.96 7.02 3.64
N MET A 222 11.10 5.71 3.47
CA MET A 222 11.55 5.11 2.23
C MET A 222 10.56 5.32 1.09
N ALA A 223 9.27 5.01 1.28
CA ALA A 223 8.25 5.24 0.26
C ALA A 223 8.19 6.72 -0.14
N THR A 224 8.29 7.63 0.83
CA THR A 224 8.34 9.09 0.61
C THR A 224 9.52 9.49 -0.27
N PHE A 225 10.70 8.94 -0.03
CA PHE A 225 11.89 9.20 -0.85
C PHE A 225 11.64 8.81 -2.31
N PHE A 226 11.08 7.62 -2.56
CA PHE A 226 10.75 7.15 -3.91
C PHE A 226 9.68 8.01 -4.58
N TYR A 227 8.62 8.39 -3.85
CA TYR A 227 7.52 9.18 -4.38
C TYR A 227 7.92 10.61 -4.71
N VAL A 228 8.70 11.25 -3.83
CA VAL A 228 9.25 12.58 -4.09
C VAL A 228 10.23 12.52 -5.26
N GLY A 229 11.09 11.50 -5.32
CA GLY A 229 12.00 11.29 -6.45
C GLY A 229 11.25 11.15 -7.78
N ALA A 230 10.22 10.30 -7.83
CA ALA A 230 9.40 10.12 -9.03
C ALA A 230 8.66 11.40 -9.45
N PHE A 231 8.13 12.16 -8.48
CA PHE A 231 7.48 13.44 -8.74
C PHE A 231 8.44 14.48 -9.34
N ILE A 232 9.61 14.65 -8.71
CA ILE A 232 10.64 15.59 -9.17
C ILE A 232 11.16 15.18 -10.55
N ALA A 233 11.43 13.89 -10.77
CA ALA A 233 11.87 13.37 -12.05
C ALA A 233 10.89 13.69 -13.19
N ALA A 234 9.59 13.48 -12.96
CA ALA A 234 8.56 13.76 -13.95
C ALA A 234 8.52 15.24 -14.35
N ILE A 235 8.62 16.15 -13.38
CA ILE A 235 8.63 17.60 -13.65
C ILE A 235 9.95 18.03 -14.29
N ALA A 236 11.09 17.53 -13.80
CA ALA A 236 12.39 17.88 -14.34
C ALA A 236 12.49 17.49 -15.82
N LEU A 237 12.00 16.30 -16.19
CA LEU A 237 12.12 15.81 -17.55
C LEU A 237 11.06 16.38 -18.51
N PHE A 238 9.80 16.45 -18.09
CA PHE A 238 8.69 16.84 -19.00
C PHE A 238 8.17 18.26 -18.76
N GLY A 239 8.69 18.98 -17.77
CA GLY A 239 8.22 20.32 -17.38
C GLY A 239 6.97 20.31 -16.49
N PRO A 240 6.44 21.49 -16.14
CA PRO A 240 5.40 21.62 -15.11
C PRO A 240 3.97 21.29 -15.59
N VAL A 241 3.74 21.17 -16.91
CA VAL A 241 2.40 20.97 -17.49
C VAL A 241 2.23 19.56 -18.03
N GLN A 242 3.19 19.06 -18.80
CA GLN A 242 3.06 17.81 -19.54
C GLN A 242 2.75 16.58 -18.68
N PRO A 243 3.32 16.37 -17.47
CA PRO A 243 3.03 15.16 -16.72
C PRO A 243 1.59 15.07 -16.20
N ALA A 244 0.81 16.15 -16.23
CA ALA A 244 -0.64 16.08 -16.01
C ALA A 244 -1.39 15.32 -17.12
N HIS A 245 -0.82 15.20 -18.31
CA HIS A 245 -1.44 14.55 -19.47
C HIS A 245 -0.91 13.13 -19.72
N LEU A 246 0.17 12.73 -19.04
CA LEU A 246 0.73 11.38 -19.15
C LEU A 246 0.01 10.45 -18.19
N THR A 247 -0.55 9.34 -18.67
CA THR A 247 -1.29 8.39 -17.81
C THR A 247 -0.42 7.84 -16.67
N TYR A 248 0.84 7.48 -17.00
CA TYR A 248 1.81 6.94 -16.05
C TYR A 248 3.17 7.63 -16.25
N PRO A 249 3.41 8.82 -15.65
CA PRO A 249 4.62 9.59 -15.91
C PRO A 249 5.92 8.81 -15.72
N LEU A 250 5.99 7.93 -14.72
CA LEU A 250 7.21 7.15 -14.46
C LEU A 250 7.51 6.11 -15.57
N LEU A 251 6.48 5.53 -16.19
CA LEU A 251 6.65 4.65 -17.35
C LEU A 251 7.07 5.43 -18.60
N GLU A 252 6.69 6.69 -18.71
CA GLU A 252 7.16 7.53 -19.82
C GLU A 252 8.62 7.95 -19.62
N ILE A 253 9.08 8.16 -18.38
CA ILE A 253 10.52 8.38 -18.10
C ILE A 253 11.34 7.15 -18.50
N SER A 254 10.87 5.93 -18.23
CA SER A 254 11.64 4.73 -18.61
C SER A 254 11.79 4.55 -20.12
N ARG A 255 10.89 5.14 -20.94
CA ARG A 255 11.01 5.16 -22.40
C ARG A 255 12.06 6.13 -22.93
N THR A 256 12.46 7.14 -22.15
CA THR A 256 13.53 8.07 -22.59
C THR A 256 14.91 7.48 -22.43
N ILE A 257 15.06 6.44 -21.60
CA ILE A 257 16.33 5.78 -21.34
C ILE A 257 16.72 4.91 -22.53
N SER A 258 17.79 5.30 -23.21
CA SER A 258 18.40 4.52 -24.29
C SER A 258 19.77 3.99 -23.85
N LEU A 259 19.89 2.68 -23.65
CA LEU A 259 21.17 2.03 -23.31
C LEU A 259 21.73 1.29 -24.53
N PRO A 260 23.07 1.23 -24.71
CA PRO A 260 23.68 0.56 -25.86
C PRO A 260 23.33 -0.94 -26.01
N ILE A 261 23.03 -1.61 -24.89
CA ILE A 261 22.72 -3.06 -24.85
C ILE A 261 21.21 -3.31 -24.73
N VAL A 262 20.47 -2.36 -24.14
CA VAL A 262 19.04 -2.50 -23.85
C VAL A 262 18.31 -1.32 -24.47
N GLU A 263 17.69 -1.57 -25.63
CA GLU A 263 16.94 -0.55 -26.36
C GLU A 263 15.54 -0.30 -25.78
N ARG A 264 14.97 -1.29 -25.07
CA ARG A 264 13.61 -1.22 -24.48
C ARG A 264 13.62 -1.30 -22.96
N VAL A 265 14.21 -0.30 -22.33
CA VAL A 265 14.26 -0.18 -20.86
C VAL A 265 12.85 -0.10 -20.25
N ASP A 266 11.88 0.43 -20.99
CA ASP A 266 10.47 0.46 -20.60
C ASP A 266 9.86 -0.94 -20.38
N LEU A 267 10.23 -1.93 -21.21
CA LEU A 267 9.84 -3.33 -21.01
C LEU A 267 10.48 -3.95 -19.77
N LEU A 268 11.77 -3.69 -19.54
CA LEU A 268 12.47 -4.21 -18.37
C LEU A 268 11.88 -3.63 -17.09
N PHE A 269 11.68 -2.32 -17.06
CA PHE A 269 11.04 -1.62 -15.94
C PHE A 269 9.65 -2.21 -15.68
N GLY A 270 8.82 -2.32 -16.72
CA GLY A 270 7.47 -2.89 -16.63
C GLY A 270 7.44 -4.34 -16.14
N GLY A 271 8.28 -5.19 -16.70
CA GLY A 271 8.37 -6.61 -16.32
C GLY A 271 8.82 -6.80 -14.87
N LEU A 272 9.80 -6.03 -14.41
CA LEU A 272 10.20 -6.01 -13.01
C LEU A 272 9.10 -5.43 -12.11
N TRP A 273 8.37 -4.41 -12.58
CA TRP A 273 7.27 -3.79 -11.82
C TRP A 273 6.10 -4.75 -11.55
N VAL A 274 5.84 -5.72 -12.45
CA VAL A 274 4.85 -6.78 -12.22
C VAL A 274 5.11 -7.54 -10.92
N THR A 275 6.38 -7.79 -10.59
CA THR A 275 6.75 -8.49 -9.35
C THR A 275 6.44 -7.67 -8.10
N ALA A 276 6.57 -6.35 -8.18
CA ALA A 276 6.23 -5.44 -7.09
C ALA A 276 4.72 -5.29 -6.85
N ILE A 277 3.92 -5.29 -7.91
CA ILE A 277 2.47 -5.27 -7.69
C ILE A 277 1.97 -6.59 -7.12
N THR A 278 2.63 -7.70 -7.46
CA THR A 278 2.36 -8.99 -6.83
C THR A 278 2.54 -8.90 -5.30
N THR A 279 3.54 -8.17 -4.81
CA THR A 279 3.73 -7.96 -3.35
C THR A 279 2.65 -7.11 -2.73
N THR A 280 2.22 -6.03 -3.39
CA THR A 280 1.08 -5.22 -2.91
C THR A 280 -0.20 -6.07 -2.80
N ILE A 281 -0.52 -6.86 -3.82
CA ILE A 281 -1.69 -7.74 -3.82
C ILE A 281 -1.56 -8.80 -2.71
N SER A 282 -0.41 -9.45 -2.60
CA SER A 282 -0.14 -10.42 -1.53
C SER A 282 -0.26 -9.82 -0.13
N GLY A 283 0.23 -8.60 0.09
CA GLY A 283 0.15 -7.89 1.36
C GLY A 283 -1.29 -7.70 1.83
N PHE A 284 -2.17 -7.20 0.96
CA PHE A 284 -3.59 -7.04 1.29
C PHE A 284 -4.32 -8.39 1.42
N LEU A 285 -4.02 -9.36 0.54
CA LEU A 285 -4.61 -10.70 0.62
C LEU A 285 -4.23 -11.40 1.93
N ILE A 286 -2.98 -11.31 2.39
CA ILE A 286 -2.59 -11.93 3.66
C ILE A 286 -3.23 -11.23 4.86
N GLY A 287 -3.41 -9.91 4.78
CA GLY A 287 -4.16 -9.16 5.80
C GLY A 287 -5.60 -9.65 5.91
N LEU A 288 -6.24 -9.90 4.76
CA LEU A 288 -7.61 -10.40 4.70
C LEU A 288 -7.71 -11.84 5.22
N VAL A 289 -6.80 -12.73 4.83
CA VAL A 289 -6.73 -14.09 5.37
C VAL A 289 -6.57 -14.05 6.89
N LYS A 290 -5.70 -13.16 7.40
CA LYS A 290 -5.50 -13.00 8.84
C LYS A 290 -6.74 -12.49 9.56
N ALA A 291 -7.46 -11.53 8.98
CA ALA A 291 -8.71 -11.02 9.52
C ALA A 291 -9.78 -12.12 9.60
N VAL A 292 -9.93 -12.92 8.54
CA VAL A 292 -10.86 -14.05 8.47
C VAL A 292 -10.49 -15.15 9.46
N GLU A 293 -9.21 -15.55 9.50
CA GLU A 293 -8.69 -16.54 10.46
C GLU A 293 -8.97 -16.10 11.90
N THR A 294 -8.68 -14.84 12.22
CA THR A 294 -8.84 -14.31 13.57
C THR A 294 -10.31 -14.25 13.99
N ARG A 295 -11.23 -13.95 13.06
CA ARG A 295 -12.65 -13.75 13.37
C ARG A 295 -13.49 -15.02 13.32
N PHE A 296 -13.22 -15.89 12.35
CA PHE A 296 -14.01 -17.09 12.08
C PHE A 296 -13.29 -18.39 12.43
N HIS A 297 -12.01 -18.33 12.82
CA HIS A 297 -11.19 -19.50 13.11
C HIS A 297 -11.05 -20.48 11.93
N VAL A 298 -11.22 -19.97 10.70
CA VAL A 298 -11.06 -20.74 9.48
C VAL A 298 -9.73 -20.34 8.83
N ARG A 299 -8.72 -21.21 8.94
CA ARG A 299 -7.52 -21.14 8.09
C ARG A 299 -7.35 -22.44 7.32
N ASN A 300 -7.77 -22.44 6.07
CA ASN A 300 -7.53 -23.55 5.16
C ASN A 300 -7.43 -23.05 3.70
N ARG A 301 -7.00 -23.93 2.80
CA ARG A 301 -6.88 -23.62 1.36
C ARG A 301 -8.19 -23.13 0.74
N ILE A 302 -9.33 -23.57 1.29
CA ILE A 302 -10.67 -23.17 0.83
C ILE A 302 -10.91 -21.69 1.14
N SER A 303 -10.62 -21.21 2.34
CA SER A 303 -10.78 -19.79 2.71
C SER A 303 -9.97 -18.86 1.80
N LEU A 304 -8.72 -19.23 1.49
CA LEU A 304 -7.88 -18.49 0.55
C LEU A 304 -8.46 -18.51 -0.88
N ALA A 305 -8.95 -19.66 -1.35
CA ALA A 305 -9.59 -19.77 -2.65
C ALA A 305 -10.85 -18.90 -2.75
N VAL A 306 -11.70 -18.89 -1.72
CA VAL A 306 -12.90 -18.04 -1.64
C VAL A 306 -12.50 -16.56 -1.66
N ILE A 307 -11.54 -16.15 -0.83
CA ILE A 307 -11.02 -14.77 -0.81
C ILE A 307 -10.50 -14.35 -2.19
N SER A 308 -9.78 -15.25 -2.86
CA SER A 308 -9.21 -15.02 -4.20
C SER A 308 -10.31 -14.83 -5.24
N ILE A 309 -11.32 -15.70 -5.23
CA ILE A 309 -12.49 -15.62 -6.13
C ILE A 309 -13.26 -14.32 -5.88
N VAL A 310 -13.53 -13.98 -4.62
CA VAL A 310 -14.22 -12.73 -4.26
C VAL A 310 -13.43 -11.52 -4.74
N THR A 311 -12.11 -11.53 -4.60
CA THR A 311 -11.23 -10.44 -5.07
C THR A 311 -11.32 -10.27 -6.58
N VAL A 312 -11.31 -11.37 -7.35
CA VAL A 312 -11.46 -11.34 -8.82
C VAL A 312 -12.84 -10.83 -9.21
N ILE A 313 -13.92 -11.35 -8.60
CA ILE A 313 -15.29 -10.91 -8.90
C ILE A 313 -15.43 -9.41 -8.61
N ALA A 314 -14.98 -8.93 -7.45
CA ALA A 314 -15.04 -7.51 -7.10
C ALA A 314 -14.20 -6.64 -8.05
N SER A 315 -13.09 -7.16 -8.58
CA SER A 315 -12.27 -6.47 -9.60
C SER A 315 -13.00 -6.37 -10.95
N LEU A 316 -13.80 -7.37 -11.31
CA LEU A 316 -14.56 -7.38 -12.57
C LEU A 316 -15.79 -6.46 -12.52
N ILE A 317 -16.31 -6.17 -11.32
CA ILE A 317 -17.44 -5.24 -11.13
C ILE A 317 -17.03 -3.80 -11.41
N THR A 318 -15.76 -3.44 -11.18
CA THR A 318 -15.28 -2.09 -11.46
C THR A 318 -15.15 -1.92 -12.99
N GLY A 319 -16.05 -1.11 -13.57
CA GLY A 319 -16.29 -1.06 -15.01
C GLY A 319 -15.16 -0.41 -15.79
N SER A 320 -15.26 0.90 -16.00
CA SER A 320 -14.30 1.68 -16.79
C SER A 320 -13.05 2.06 -15.98
N PHE A 321 -11.95 2.41 -16.66
CA PHE A 321 -10.71 2.85 -16.00
C PHE A 321 -10.95 4.09 -15.10
N ALA A 322 -11.79 5.04 -15.55
CA ALA A 322 -12.13 6.23 -14.78
C ALA A 322 -12.90 5.89 -13.48
N GLU A 323 -13.82 4.92 -13.54
CA GLU A 323 -14.51 4.43 -12.34
C GLU A 323 -13.56 3.75 -11.37
N ALA A 324 -12.59 2.99 -11.88
CA ALA A 324 -11.57 2.36 -11.06
C ALA A 324 -10.71 3.42 -10.34
N GLU A 325 -10.27 4.47 -11.03
CA GLU A 325 -9.51 5.55 -10.39
C GLU A 325 -10.34 6.30 -9.33
N ALA A 326 -11.61 6.62 -9.62
CA ALA A 326 -12.48 7.26 -8.65
C ALA A 326 -12.73 6.38 -7.41
N LEU A 327 -12.90 5.07 -7.62
CA LEU A 327 -13.03 4.12 -6.52
C LEU A 327 -11.73 4.01 -5.71
N ALA A 328 -10.56 4.06 -6.35
CA ALA A 328 -9.27 4.05 -5.68
C ALA A 328 -9.08 5.28 -4.79
N ASP A 329 -9.46 6.47 -5.26
CA ASP A 329 -9.44 7.70 -4.46
C ASP A 329 -10.34 7.57 -3.21
N MET A 330 -11.55 7.04 -3.37
CA MET A 330 -12.48 6.82 -2.26
C MET A 330 -11.94 5.77 -1.27
N ILE A 331 -11.46 4.63 -1.76
CA ILE A 331 -10.84 3.58 -0.94
C ILE A 331 -9.64 4.13 -0.19
N GLY A 332 -8.87 5.03 -0.79
CA GLY A 332 -7.73 5.62 -0.12
C GLY A 332 -8.08 6.58 1.00
N ILE A 333 -9.17 7.36 0.87
CA ILE A 333 -9.71 8.14 2.00
C ILE A 333 -10.16 7.21 3.13
N VAL A 334 -10.86 6.11 2.79
CA VAL A 334 -11.26 5.08 3.77
C VAL A 334 -10.05 4.44 4.41
N GLY A 335 -8.99 4.13 3.65
CA GLY A 335 -7.76 3.54 4.14
C GLY A 335 -7.01 4.46 5.10
N LEU A 336 -6.93 5.76 4.81
CA LEU A 336 -6.43 6.76 5.75
C LEU A 336 -7.27 6.82 7.03
N ALA A 337 -8.60 6.75 6.92
CA ALA A 337 -9.47 6.69 8.08
C ALA A 337 -9.23 5.40 8.91
N VAL A 338 -9.05 4.26 8.25
CA VAL A 338 -8.75 2.96 8.88
C VAL A 338 -7.37 2.95 9.55
N GLY A 339 -6.36 3.58 8.95
CA GLY A 339 -5.00 3.59 9.46
C GLY A 339 -4.70 4.70 10.48
N VAL A 340 -5.42 5.82 10.43
CA VAL A 340 -5.19 6.99 11.31
C VAL A 340 -6.33 7.20 12.29
N VAL A 341 -7.54 7.45 11.77
CA VAL A 341 -8.70 7.84 12.60
C VAL A 341 -9.15 6.70 13.49
N PHE A 342 -9.27 5.50 12.93
CA PHE A 342 -9.78 4.34 13.65
C PHE A 342 -8.90 3.93 14.86
N PRO A 343 -7.57 3.81 14.74
CA PRO A 343 -6.70 3.56 15.89
C PRO A 343 -6.71 4.72 16.88
N ALA A 344 -6.75 5.98 16.40
CA ALA A 344 -6.83 7.15 17.26
C ALA A 344 -8.10 7.17 18.12
N VAL A 345 -9.25 6.77 17.58
CA VAL A 345 -10.52 6.64 18.31
C VAL A 345 -10.49 5.45 19.28
N LEU A 346 -9.86 4.34 18.90
CA LEU A 346 -9.75 3.17 19.78
C LEU A 346 -8.81 3.38 20.97
N LEU A 347 -7.85 4.30 20.88
CA LEU A 347 -6.90 4.57 21.96
C LEU A 347 -7.56 5.00 23.28
N PRO A 348 -8.43 6.03 23.32
CA PRO A 348 -9.21 6.38 24.51
C PRO A 348 -10.08 5.22 25.02
N VAL A 349 -10.71 4.47 24.12
CA VAL A 349 -11.56 3.32 24.49
C VAL A 349 -10.75 2.22 25.16
N ALA A 350 -9.59 1.89 24.60
CA ALA A 350 -8.66 0.92 25.17
C ALA A 350 -8.14 1.38 26.55
N TRP A 351 -7.95 2.69 26.73
CA TRP A 351 -7.54 3.26 28.02
C TRP A 351 -8.61 3.11 29.09
N LEU A 352 -9.86 3.39 28.75
CA LEU A 352 -11.02 3.22 29.65
C LEU A 352 -11.28 1.73 29.97
N ARG A 353 -11.01 0.82 29.02
CA ARG A 353 -11.27 -0.62 29.18
C ARG A 353 -10.06 -1.46 29.60
N LYS A 354 -8.99 -0.85 30.11
CA LYS A 354 -7.78 -1.56 30.58
C LYS A 354 -8.08 -2.74 31.51
N GLY A 355 -9.04 -2.59 32.43
CA GLY A 355 -9.46 -3.66 33.34
C GLY A 355 -10.08 -4.87 32.63
N ALA A 356 -10.91 -4.62 31.60
CA ALA A 356 -11.53 -5.68 30.80
C ALA A 356 -10.48 -6.41 29.93
N ILE A 357 -9.52 -5.66 29.37
CA ILE A 357 -8.39 -6.22 28.61
C ILE A 357 -7.56 -7.16 29.50
N LYS A 358 -7.25 -6.73 30.73
CA LYS A 358 -6.49 -7.55 31.69
C LYS A 358 -7.22 -8.84 32.06
N LYS A 359 -8.53 -8.76 32.34
CA LYS A 359 -9.36 -9.94 32.63
C LYS A 359 -9.42 -10.92 31.46
N TRP A 360 -9.51 -10.41 30.23
CA TRP A 360 -9.54 -11.25 29.04
C TRP A 360 -8.23 -12.02 28.83
N HIS A 361 -7.08 -11.36 29.03
CA HIS A 361 -5.77 -12.02 28.98
C HIS A 361 -5.57 -13.08 30.07
N GLN A 362 -6.27 -12.97 31.20
CA GLN A 362 -6.25 -13.99 32.26
C GLN A 362 -7.22 -15.15 31.99
N SER A 363 -8.20 -14.97 31.10
CA SER A 363 -9.20 -15.99 30.75
C SER A 363 -8.81 -16.86 29.55
N LYS A 364 -7.75 -16.48 28.85
CA LYS A 364 -7.08 -17.27 27.81
C LYS A 364 -5.88 -17.97 28.40
#